data_AF-A0A1I3KC51-F1
#
_entry.id   AF-A0A1I3KC51-F1
#
_cell.length_a   1.000
_cell.length_b   1.000
_cell.length_c   1.000
_cell.angle_alpha   90.00
_cell.angle_beta   90.00
_cell.angle_gamma   90.00
#
_symmetry.space_group_name_H-M   'P 1'
#
loop_
_entity.id
_entity.type
_entity.pdbx_description
1 polymer ?
#
loop_
_entity_poly.entity_id
_entity_poly.type
_entity_poly.pdbx_seq_one_letter_code
_entity_poly.pdbx_strand_id
1 'polypeptide(L)'
;MPLSEIEEIYRQRVSTMTPAEKFQRMHTLNQWARWNIARTITEKEGPLPPEVLKWRVALWIYGRNSECRRLIEGQLERVSS
;
A
#
# COMPACT_ATOMS: atom_id res chain seq x y z
N MET A 1 11.51 16.28 23.85
CA MET A 1 10.26 17.04 23.64
C MET A 1 9.11 16.18 24.11
N PRO A 2 8.17 16.71 24.89
CA PRO A 2 6.94 15.98 25.23
C PRO A 2 6.12 15.71 23.95
N LEU A 3 5.34 14.62 23.97
CA LEU A 3 4.41 14.31 22.89
C LEU A 3 3.33 15.40 22.82
N SER A 4 2.81 15.65 21.61
CA SER A 4 1.61 16.50 21.51
C SER A 4 0.41 15.77 22.13
N GLU A 5 -0.55 16.54 22.64
CA GLU A 5 -1.82 16.01 23.16
C GLU A 5 -2.52 15.07 22.16
N ILE A 6 -2.46 15.41 20.87
CA ILE A 6 -3.03 14.58 19.79
C ILE A 6 -2.31 13.24 19.68
N GLU A 7 -0.98 13.23 19.78
CA GLU A 7 -0.19 12.00 19.70
C GLU A 7 -0.47 11.09 20.89
N GLU A 8 -0.66 11.67 22.08
CA GLU A 8 -1.01 10.93 23.29
C GLU A 8 -2.39 10.27 23.20
N ILE A 9 -3.42 11.04 22.79
CA ILE A 9 -4.77 10.50 22.55
C ILE A 9 -4.74 9.39 21.50
N TYR A 10 -4.00 9.57 20.41
CA TYR A 10 -3.85 8.55 19.37
C TYR A 10 -3.21 7.27 19.92
N ARG A 11 -2.12 7.39 20.68
CA ARG A 11 -1.44 6.22 21.28
C ARG A 11 -2.35 5.49 22.25
N GLN A 12 -3.08 6.23 23.09
CA GLN A 12 -4.04 5.63 24.02
C GLN A 12 -5.10 4.82 23.27
N ARG A 13 -5.74 5.41 22.24
CA ARG A 13 -6.75 4.72 21.41
C ARG A 13 -6.21 3.47 20.74
N VAL A 14 -4.98 3.49 20.22
CA VAL A 14 -4.36 2.32 19.59
C VAL A 14 -4.01 1.25 20.63
N SER A 15 -3.59 1.66 21.83
CA SER A 15 -3.21 0.72 22.90
C SER A 15 -4.41 -0.08 23.42
N THR A 16 -5.60 0.54 23.44
CA THR A 16 -6.85 -0.07 23.91
C THR A 16 -7.56 -0.92 22.84
N MET A 17 -7.05 -0.96 21.60
CA MET A 17 -7.63 -1.80 20.55
C MET A 17 -7.42 -3.29 20.84
N THR A 18 -8.46 -4.06 20.58
CA THR A 18 -8.40 -5.52 20.46
C THR A 18 -7.50 -5.95 19.28
N PRO A 19 -7.02 -7.19 19.26
CA PRO A 19 -6.27 -7.72 18.11
C PRO A 19 -7.04 -7.62 16.78
N ALA A 20 -8.36 -7.85 16.80
CA ALA A 20 -9.19 -7.77 15.60
C ALA A 20 -9.26 -6.33 15.05
N GLU A 21 -9.43 -5.34 15.92
CA GLU A 21 -9.41 -3.92 15.53
C GLU A 21 -8.04 -3.49 15.00
N LYS A 22 -6.95 -3.97 15.61
CA LYS A 22 -5.58 -3.73 15.11
C LYS A 22 -5.40 -4.29 13.71
N PHE A 23 -5.89 -5.50 13.45
CA PHE A 23 -5.82 -6.11 12.12
C PHE A 23 -6.66 -5.32 11.10
N GLN A 24 -7.90 -4.98 11.44
CA GLN A 24 -8.76 -4.19 10.58
C GLN A 24 -8.13 -2.84 10.24
N ARG A 25 -7.59 -2.14 11.25
CA ARG A 25 -6.85 -0.90 11.06
C ARG A 25 -5.64 -1.08 10.14
N MET A 26 -4.82 -2.09 10.39
CA MET A 26 -3.66 -2.41 9.54
C MET A 26 -4.11 -2.65 8.09
N HIS A 27 -5.21 -3.37 7.89
CA HIS A 27 -5.76 -3.63 6.57
C HIS A 27 -6.20 -2.34 5.87
N THR A 28 -6.95 -1.47 6.55
CA THR A 28 -7.38 -0.16 6.02
C THR A 28 -6.17 0.72 5.65
N LEU A 29 -5.15 0.78 6.51
CA LEU A 29 -3.94 1.54 6.22
C LEU A 29 -3.17 1.00 5.02
N ASN A 30 -3.09 -0.32 4.87
CA ASN A 30 -2.47 -0.94 3.70
C ASN A 30 -3.24 -0.63 2.41
N GLN A 31 -4.58 -0.65 2.45
CA GLN A 31 -5.40 -0.26 1.31
C GLN A 31 -5.16 1.21 0.94
N TRP A 32 -5.15 2.10 1.94
CA TRP A 32 -4.89 3.52 1.72
C TRP A 32 -3.49 3.77 1.14
N ALA A 33 -2.46 3.08 1.64
CA ALA A 33 -1.11 3.18 1.08
C ALA A 33 -1.06 2.76 -0.40
N ARG A 34 -1.68 1.62 -0.74
CA ARG A 34 -1.78 1.15 -2.14
C ARG A 34 -2.52 2.13 -3.04
N TRP A 35 -3.59 2.73 -2.53
CA TRP A 35 -4.36 3.74 -3.27
C TRP A 35 -3.53 5.00 -3.55
N ASN A 36 -2.76 5.49 -2.59
CA ASN A 36 -1.87 6.65 -2.82
C ASN A 36 -0.81 6.33 -3.87
N ILE A 37 -0.20 5.15 -3.82
CA ILE A 37 0.77 4.71 -4.84
C ILE A 37 0.11 4.63 -6.21
N ALA A 38 -1.09 4.04 -6.30
CA ALA A 38 -1.85 3.94 -7.55
C ALA A 38 -2.11 5.33 -8.15
N ARG A 39 -2.52 6.30 -7.32
CA ARG A 39 -2.69 7.70 -7.74
C ARG A 39 -1.39 8.30 -8.28
N THR A 40 -0.29 8.15 -7.56
CA THR A 40 1.02 8.67 -8.02
C THR A 40 1.44 8.06 -9.36
N ILE A 41 1.17 6.77 -9.58
CA ILE A 41 1.43 6.11 -10.87
C ILE A 41 0.54 6.71 -11.96
N THR A 42 -0.77 6.77 -11.74
CA THR A 42 -1.74 7.32 -12.70
C THR A 42 -1.46 8.78 -13.06
N GLU A 43 -1.05 9.60 -12.08
CA GLU A 43 -0.66 11.00 -12.30
C GLU A 43 0.58 11.13 -13.19
N LYS A 44 1.49 10.15 -13.17
CA LYS A 44 2.74 10.17 -13.95
C LYS A 44 2.63 9.47 -15.31
N GLU A 45 1.92 8.36 -15.36
CA GLU A 45 1.87 7.45 -16.52
C GLU A 45 0.55 7.58 -17.30
N GLY A 46 -0.43 8.31 -16.77
CA GLY A 46 -1.78 8.38 -17.29
C GLY A 46 -2.66 7.21 -16.81
N PRO A 47 -3.95 7.18 -17.23
CA PRO A 47 -4.85 6.10 -16.89
C PRO A 47 -4.34 4.74 -17.40
N LEU A 48 -4.26 3.77 -16.51
CA LEU A 48 -3.87 2.39 -16.83
C LEU A 48 -5.06 1.44 -16.64
N PRO A 49 -5.11 0.31 -17.37
CA PRO A 49 -6.05 -0.77 -17.06
C PRO A 49 -5.93 -1.19 -15.59
N PRO A 50 -7.04 -1.49 -14.87
CA PRO A 50 -7.00 -1.81 -13.44
C PRO A 50 -6.03 -2.93 -13.08
N GLU A 51 -5.94 -3.96 -13.92
CA GLU A 51 -5.06 -5.11 -13.71
C GLU A 51 -3.58 -4.74 -13.87
N VAL A 52 -3.23 -3.88 -14.84
CA VAL A 52 -1.87 -3.34 -15.00
C VAL A 52 -1.51 -2.47 -13.80
N LEU A 53 -2.40 -1.57 -13.39
CA LEU A 53 -2.18 -0.68 -12.24
C LEU A 53 -1.94 -1.46 -10.96
N LYS A 54 -2.69 -2.55 -10.73
CA LYS A 54 -2.49 -3.46 -9.59
C LYS A 54 -1.05 -3.99 -9.54
N TRP A 55 -0.52 -4.47 -10.66
CA TRP A 55 0.84 -5.02 -10.72
C TRP A 55 1.92 -3.94 -10.67
N ARG A 56 1.68 -2.74 -11.22
CA ARG A 56 2.57 -1.58 -11.05
C ARG A 56 2.69 -1.16 -9.58
N VAL A 57 1.57 -1.13 -8.85
CA VAL A 57 1.55 -0.89 -7.40
C VAL A 57 2.32 -1.99 -6.65
N ALA A 58 2.11 -3.26 -7.02
CA ALA A 58 2.86 -4.36 -6.42
C ALA A 58 4.38 -4.23 -6.66
N LEU A 59 4.79 -3.85 -7.86
CA LEU A 59 6.19 -3.63 -8.21
C LEU A 59 6.80 -2.49 -7.38
N TRP A 60 6.06 -1.42 -7.14
CA TRP A 60 6.51 -0.32 -6.26
C TRP A 60 6.79 -0.81 -4.84
N ILE A 61 5.88 -1.62 -4.28
CA ILE A 61 5.97 -2.06 -2.88
C ILE A 61 7.04 -3.14 -2.70
N TYR A 62 7.09 -4.13 -3.61
CA TYR A 62 7.86 -5.36 -3.41
C TYR A 62 9.08 -5.50 -4.34
N GLY A 63 9.24 -4.62 -5.33
CA GLY A 63 10.25 -4.73 -6.38
C GLY A 63 11.71 -4.57 -5.93
N ARG A 64 11.97 -4.30 -4.64
CA ARG A 64 13.31 -4.37 -4.07
C ARG A 64 13.80 -5.80 -3.87
N ASN A 65 12.88 -6.74 -3.64
CA ASN A 65 13.19 -8.16 -3.61
C ASN A 65 13.23 -8.69 -5.06
N SER A 66 14.35 -9.30 -5.45
CA SER A 66 14.58 -9.76 -6.82
C SER A 66 13.58 -10.82 -7.27
N GLU A 67 13.22 -11.75 -6.38
CA GLU A 67 12.28 -12.82 -6.70
C GLU A 67 10.85 -12.28 -6.85
N CYS A 68 10.42 -11.40 -5.94
CA CYS A 68 9.14 -10.71 -6.08
C CYS A 68 9.07 -9.90 -7.37
N ARG A 69 10.13 -9.14 -7.68
CA ARG A 69 10.22 -8.36 -8.92
C ARG A 69 10.02 -9.25 -10.14
N ARG A 70 10.79 -10.33 -10.25
CA ARG A 70 10.72 -11.28 -11.36
C ARG A 70 9.32 -11.83 -11.58
N LEU A 71 8.64 -12.23 -10.49
CA LEU A 71 7.27 -12.73 -10.55
C LEU A 71 6.27 -11.65 -10.99
N ILE A 72 6.42 -10.42 -10.49
CA ILE A 72 5.54 -9.29 -10.80
C ILE A 72 5.72 -8.82 -12.25
N GLU A 73 6.96 -8.71 -12.73
CA GLU A 73 7.28 -8.33 -14.11
C GLU A 73 6.71 -9.35 -15.10
N GLY A 74 6.84 -10.65 -14.83
CA GLY A 74 6.20 -11.68 -15.66
C GLY A 74 4.67 -11.60 -15.69
N GLN A 75 4.03 -11.12 -14.61
CA GLN A 75 2.59 -10.84 -14.62
C GLN A 75 2.25 -9.58 -15.42
N LEU A 76 3.06 -8.53 -15.31
CA LEU A 76 2.89 -7.30 -16.09
C LEU A 76 2.96 -7.57 -17.60
N GLU A 77 3.92 -8.36 -18.06
CA GLU A 77 4.02 -8.78 -19.47
C GLU A 77 2.74 -9.47 -19.94
N ARG A 78 2.20 -10.40 -19.12
CA ARG A 78 0.99 -11.15 -19.43
C ARG A 78 -0.26 -10.27 -19.53
N VAL A 79 -0.39 -9.24 -18.69
CA VAL A 79 -1.60 -8.39 -18.63
C VAL A 79 -1.52 -7.11 -19.47
N SER A 80 -0.35 -6.85 -20.05
CA SER A 80 -0.10 -5.68 -20.92
C SER A 80 -0.04 -6.04 -22.41
N SER A 81 -0.10 -7.34 -22.74
CA SER A 81 -0.23 -7.87 -24.11
C SER A 81 -1.69 -7.85 -24.55
#